data_AF-A0AAV2HLA8-F1
#
_entry.id   AF-A0AAV2HLA8-F1
#
_cell.length_a   1.000
_cell.length_b   1.000
_cell.length_c   1.000
_cell.angle_alpha   90.00
_cell.angle_beta   90.00
_cell.angle_gamma   90.00
#
_symmetry.space_group_name_H-M   'P 1'
#
loop_
_entity.id
_entity.type
_entity.pdbx_description
1 polymer ?
#
loop_
_entity_poly.entity_id
_entity_poly.type
_entity_poly.pdbx_seq_one_letter_code
_entity_poly.pdbx_strand_id
1 'polypeptide(L)'
;MEHSNSSSVSEDVTILRPHNTIRNLYGPRTALVIAHEHCLRIPDDLKTFTEGEHGVNVRYTKKLPLKNTNHPPIDAIVMVYKIGDKDSFNTIKQSLPLVDIKYLLSQCFILVVSDGDVFGGDLKEIENFSRLYHLPFHCAYRRKDPEGKGLQRLQIPSNLMSIYCPPAGSDVNPFVIAANLVRNEQAMASASQNITD
;
A
#
# COMPACT_ATOMS: atom_id res chain seq x y z
N MET A 1 22.34 34.23 -35.64
CA MET A 1 21.69 34.69 -34.39
C MET A 1 20.23 34.27 -34.52
N GLU A 2 19.64 33.35 -33.78
CA GLU A 2 20.02 32.60 -32.58
C GLU A 2 19.36 31.22 -32.71
N HIS A 3 20.09 30.14 -32.39
CA HIS A 3 19.50 28.83 -32.21
C HIS A 3 19.00 28.73 -30.77
N SER A 4 17.68 28.83 -30.58
CA SER A 4 17.04 28.51 -29.31
C SER A 4 17.08 26.99 -29.11
N ASN A 5 18.16 26.52 -28.49
CA ASN A 5 18.25 25.19 -27.89
C ASN A 5 17.29 25.13 -26.70
N SER A 6 16.09 24.59 -26.92
CA SER A 6 15.26 24.10 -25.84
C SER A 6 15.86 22.78 -25.35
N SER A 7 16.84 22.86 -24.46
CA SER A 7 17.29 21.72 -23.68
C SER A 7 16.13 21.28 -22.78
N SER A 8 15.33 20.33 -23.28
CA SER A 8 14.44 19.54 -22.45
C SER A 8 15.32 18.80 -21.44
N VAL A 9 15.41 19.34 -20.22
CA VAL A 9 16.00 18.64 -19.08
C VAL A 9 15.17 17.38 -18.93
N SER A 10 15.73 16.24 -19.32
CA SER A 10 15.16 14.94 -18.99
C SER A 10 15.13 14.87 -17.47
N GLU A 11 13.94 14.96 -16.87
CA GLU A 11 13.78 14.63 -15.46
C GLU A 11 14.24 13.18 -15.32
N ASP A 12 15.38 12.96 -14.65
CA ASP A 12 15.92 11.64 -14.40
C ASP A 12 14.87 10.82 -13.64
N VAL A 13 14.22 9.91 -14.37
CA VAL A 13 13.19 9.03 -13.85
C VAL A 13 13.82 8.13 -12.79
N THR A 14 13.67 8.51 -11.53
CA THR A 14 14.29 7.80 -10.41
C THR A 14 13.40 6.63 -10.00
N ILE A 15 13.82 5.43 -10.39
CA ILE A 15 13.18 4.18 -9.96
C ILE A 15 13.46 3.96 -8.47
N LEU A 16 12.41 3.67 -7.70
CA LEU A 16 12.51 3.28 -6.30
C LEU A 16 13.04 1.85 -6.21
N ARG A 17 14.30 1.71 -5.78
CA ARG A 17 15.00 0.42 -5.73
C ARG A 17 15.03 -0.18 -4.32
N PRO A 18 15.10 -1.52 -4.20
CA PRO A 18 15.39 -2.16 -2.92
C PRO A 18 16.74 -1.73 -2.38
N HIS A 19 16.83 -1.65 -1.06
CA HIS A 19 18.09 -1.36 -0.41
C HIS A 19 18.92 -2.64 -0.31
N ASN A 20 20.08 -2.70 -0.99
CA ASN A 20 20.87 -3.93 -1.12
C ASN A 20 21.85 -4.19 0.05
N THR A 21 21.90 -3.29 1.05
CA THR A 21 22.79 -3.46 2.21
C THR A 21 22.17 -4.38 3.26
N ILE A 22 22.99 -5.27 3.83
CA ILE A 22 22.61 -6.11 4.98
C ILE A 22 22.13 -5.20 6.11
N ARG A 23 20.86 -5.33 6.48
CA ARG A 23 20.26 -4.54 7.55
C ARG A 23 20.57 -5.15 8.91
N ASN A 24 20.51 -4.31 9.94
CA ASN A 24 20.48 -4.75 11.32
C ASN A 24 19.26 -5.67 11.52
N LEU A 25 19.53 -6.89 12.03
CA LEU A 25 18.50 -7.91 12.27
C LEU A 25 17.39 -7.42 13.24
N TYR A 26 17.73 -6.44 14.08
CA TYR A 26 16.85 -5.90 15.11
C TYR A 26 16.27 -4.52 14.77
N GLY A 27 16.46 -4.04 13.54
CA GLY A 27 15.95 -2.74 13.12
C GLY A 27 14.44 -2.77 12.82
N PRO A 28 13.69 -1.70 13.13
CA PRO A 28 12.28 -1.60 12.75
C PRO A 28 12.14 -1.61 11.23
N ARG A 29 11.13 -2.34 10.73
CA ARG A 29 10.79 -2.37 9.31
C ARG A 29 10.09 -1.10 8.89
N THR A 30 10.16 -0.74 7.61
CA THR A 30 9.59 0.48 7.06
C THR A 30 8.65 0.17 5.91
N ALA A 31 7.39 0.58 6.03
CA ALA A 31 6.44 0.61 4.92
C ALA A 31 6.39 2.02 4.30
N LEU A 32 6.48 2.09 2.98
CA LEU A 32 6.18 3.30 2.21
C LEU A 32 4.72 3.26 1.77
N VAL A 33 3.90 4.12 2.38
CA VAL A 33 2.50 4.32 2.00
C VAL A 33 2.42 5.42 0.94
N ILE A 34 1.95 5.06 -0.25
CA ILE A 34 1.69 5.95 -1.37
C ILE A 34 0.18 6.14 -1.45
N ALA A 35 -0.32 7.34 -1.17
CA ALA A 35 -1.74 7.63 -1.27
C ALA A 35 -1.99 9.05 -1.79
N HIS A 36 -3.00 9.19 -2.65
CA HIS A 36 -3.50 10.50 -3.09
C HIS A 36 -3.94 11.37 -1.89
N GLU A 37 -4.05 12.68 -2.11
CA GLU A 37 -4.53 13.60 -1.10
C GLU A 37 -5.92 13.17 -0.60
N HIS A 38 -6.16 13.29 0.70
CA HIS A 38 -7.44 12.97 1.33
C HIS A 38 -7.90 11.49 1.26
N CYS A 39 -7.10 10.58 0.68
CA CYS A 39 -7.34 9.13 0.79
C CYS A 39 -7.29 8.64 2.24
N LEU A 40 -6.34 9.20 3.01
CA LEU A 40 -6.09 8.85 4.40
C LEU A 40 -6.26 10.08 5.30
N ARG A 41 -6.76 9.87 6.52
CA ARG A 41 -6.80 10.81 7.64
C ARG A 41 -5.46 10.72 8.37
N ILE A 42 -4.48 11.49 7.92
CA ILE A 42 -3.14 11.52 8.49
C ILE A 42 -3.14 12.45 9.72
N PRO A 43 -2.54 12.05 10.86
CA PRO A 43 -1.72 10.85 11.08
C PRO A 43 -2.51 9.60 11.53
N ASP A 44 -3.79 9.73 11.85
CA ASP A 44 -4.54 8.68 12.55
C ASP A 44 -4.65 7.35 11.81
N ASP A 45 -4.81 7.37 10.48
CA ASP A 45 -4.83 6.12 9.71
C ASP A 45 -3.47 5.47 9.60
N LEU A 46 -2.37 6.24 9.69
CA LEU A 46 -1.03 5.65 9.64
C LEU A 46 -0.71 4.87 10.91
N LYS A 47 -1.41 5.18 12.02
CA LYS A 47 -1.26 4.46 13.29
C LYS A 47 -1.60 2.97 13.19
N THR A 48 -2.50 2.60 12.27
CA THR A 48 -2.88 1.20 12.04
C THR A 48 -1.72 0.32 11.57
N PHE A 49 -0.67 0.93 11.01
CA PHE A 49 0.56 0.22 10.62
C PHE A 49 1.64 0.29 11.70
N THR A 50 1.63 1.32 12.56
CA THR A 50 2.69 1.55 13.56
C THR A 50 2.40 0.93 14.93
N GLU A 51 1.11 0.76 15.26
CA GLU A 51 0.66 0.24 16.56
C GLU A 51 0.47 -1.29 16.52
N GLY A 52 0.71 -1.97 17.64
CA GLY A 52 0.52 -3.42 17.78
C GLY A 52 1.81 -4.26 17.71
N GLU A 53 1.65 -5.59 17.83
CA GLU A 53 2.75 -6.57 17.89
C GLU A 53 3.61 -6.61 16.62
N HIS A 54 3.06 -6.16 15.48
CA HIS A 54 3.73 -6.13 14.19
C HIS A 54 3.84 -4.70 13.62
N GLY A 55 3.92 -3.72 14.51
CA GLY A 55 4.10 -2.32 14.15
C GLY A 55 5.36 -2.09 13.33
N VAL A 56 5.25 -1.28 12.28
CA VAL A 56 6.35 -0.88 11.40
C VAL A 56 6.49 0.64 11.38
N ASN A 57 7.67 1.14 11.05
CA ASN A 57 7.84 2.53 10.68
C ASN A 57 7.05 2.81 9.40
N VAL A 58 6.37 3.95 9.34
CA VAL A 58 5.61 4.35 8.16
C VAL A 58 6.21 5.61 7.57
N ARG A 59 6.41 5.58 6.26
CA ARG A 59 6.69 6.77 5.47
C ARG A 59 5.53 7.01 4.53
N TYR A 60 5.06 8.25 4.48
CA TYR A 60 3.97 8.63 3.61
C TYR A 60 4.48 9.48 2.46
N THR A 61 3.99 9.22 1.26
CA THR A 61 4.15 10.10 0.10
C THR A 61 2.86 10.18 -0.70
N LYS A 62 2.66 11.33 -1.35
CA LYS A 62 1.53 11.57 -2.27
C LYS A 62 1.81 11.09 -3.69
N LYS A 63 3.09 10.99 -4.06
CA LYS A 63 3.53 10.64 -5.41
C LYS A 63 4.97 10.14 -5.41
N LEU A 64 5.32 9.46 -6.50
CA LEU A 64 6.70 9.16 -6.90
C LEU A 64 7.10 10.05 -8.10
N PRO A 65 8.41 10.28 -8.33
CA PRO A 65 9.54 9.81 -7.54
C PRO A 65 9.67 10.54 -6.19
N LEU A 66 10.41 9.95 -5.24
CA LEU A 66 10.70 10.61 -3.96
C LEU A 66 11.67 11.78 -4.22
N LYS A 67 11.35 12.98 -3.70
CA LYS A 67 12.19 14.18 -3.88
C LYS A 67 13.61 14.03 -3.32
N ASN A 68 13.82 13.12 -2.35
CA ASN A 68 15.11 12.85 -1.74
C ASN A 68 15.47 11.37 -1.98
N THR A 69 16.56 11.14 -2.71
CA THR A 69 17.10 9.81 -3.01
C THR A 69 17.77 9.16 -1.80
N ASN A 70 18.20 9.96 -0.82
CA ASN A 70 18.66 9.47 0.49
C ASN A 70 17.46 9.19 1.40
N HIS A 71 16.64 8.22 0.99
CA HIS A 71 15.62 7.69 1.87
C HIS A 71 16.18 6.53 2.72
N PRO A 72 15.74 6.40 3.98
CA PRO A 72 15.96 5.18 4.73
C PRO A 72 15.39 3.99 3.95
N PRO A 73 15.91 2.78 4.21
CA PRO A 73 15.56 1.63 3.42
C PRO A 73 14.08 1.27 3.62
N ILE A 74 13.41 0.91 2.52
CA ILE A 74 11.97 0.57 2.47
C ILE A 74 11.85 -0.95 2.37
N ASP A 75 10.98 -1.55 3.18
CA ASP A 75 10.75 -3.01 3.22
C ASP A 75 9.47 -3.40 2.47
N ALA A 76 8.46 -2.54 2.50
CA ALA A 76 7.23 -2.74 1.74
C ALA A 76 6.69 -1.43 1.16
N ILE A 77 5.95 -1.53 0.07
CA ILE A 77 5.23 -0.46 -0.59
C ILE A 77 3.74 -0.75 -0.49
N VAL A 78 2.99 0.21 0.03
CA VAL A 78 1.54 0.16 0.17
C VAL A 78 0.94 1.21 -0.75
N MET A 79 0.26 0.78 -1.82
CA MET A 79 -0.42 1.66 -2.76
C MET A 79 -1.89 1.79 -2.37
N VAL A 80 -2.33 2.97 -1.93
CA VAL A 80 -3.69 3.13 -1.40
C VAL A 80 -4.65 3.51 -2.51
N TYR A 81 -5.70 2.70 -2.64
CA TYR A 81 -6.84 2.97 -3.51
C TYR A 81 -8.07 3.27 -2.66
N LYS A 82 -8.65 4.45 -2.78
CA LYS A 82 -9.91 4.80 -2.10
C LYS A 82 -11.06 4.60 -3.08
N ILE A 83 -12.07 3.82 -2.66
CA ILE A 83 -13.24 3.55 -3.50
C ILE A 83 -13.93 4.86 -3.85
N GLY A 84 -14.27 5.02 -5.14
CA GLY A 84 -14.91 6.23 -5.66
C GLY A 84 -13.97 7.42 -5.85
N ASP A 85 -12.70 7.32 -5.46
CA ASP A 85 -11.68 8.34 -5.71
C ASP A 85 -10.82 7.94 -6.93
N LYS A 86 -11.13 8.54 -8.08
CA LYS A 86 -10.40 8.31 -9.34
C LYS A 86 -8.94 8.78 -9.27
N ASP A 87 -8.66 9.81 -8.46
CA ASP A 87 -7.32 10.35 -8.33
C ASP A 87 -6.42 9.44 -7.51
N SER A 88 -6.99 8.70 -6.56
CA SER A 88 -6.30 7.59 -5.89
C SER A 88 -5.83 6.53 -6.89
N PHE A 89 -6.69 6.15 -7.84
CA PHE A 89 -6.31 5.17 -8.87
C PHE A 89 -5.28 5.72 -9.86
N ASN A 90 -5.41 6.99 -10.25
CA ASN A 90 -4.41 7.66 -11.09
C ASN A 90 -3.04 7.74 -10.41
N THR A 91 -3.02 7.97 -9.10
CA THR A 91 -1.78 7.98 -8.30
C THR A 91 -1.07 6.63 -8.34
N ILE A 92 -1.83 5.53 -8.25
CA ILE A 92 -1.28 4.17 -8.40
C ILE A 92 -0.70 3.99 -9.80
N LYS A 93 -1.47 4.30 -10.85
CA LYS A 93 -1.06 4.18 -12.25
C LYS A 93 0.22 4.97 -12.56
N GLN A 94 0.38 6.16 -11.99
CA GLN A 94 1.56 7.00 -12.17
C GLN A 94 2.76 6.53 -11.34
N SER A 95 2.52 5.96 -10.16
CA SER A 95 3.60 5.52 -9.26
C SER A 95 4.18 4.17 -9.67
N LEU A 96 3.36 3.28 -10.24
CA LEU A 96 3.77 1.90 -10.52
C LEU A 96 5.00 1.78 -11.45
N PRO A 97 5.12 2.54 -12.56
CA PRO A 97 6.31 2.50 -13.42
C PRO A 97 7.60 2.96 -12.73
N LEU A 98 7.47 3.62 -11.57
CA LEU A 98 8.58 4.15 -10.79
C LEU A 98 9.00 3.21 -9.65
N VAL A 99 8.39 2.02 -9.55
CA VAL A 99 8.70 1.00 -8.55
C VAL A 99 9.49 -0.13 -9.21
N ASP A 100 10.63 -0.50 -8.62
CA ASP A 100 11.43 -1.62 -9.09
C ASP A 100 10.64 -2.94 -9.02
N ILE A 101 10.80 -3.77 -10.06
CA ILE A 101 10.12 -5.07 -10.20
C ILE A 101 10.30 -5.98 -8.97
N LYS A 102 11.43 -5.87 -8.27
CA LYS A 102 11.68 -6.65 -7.05
C LYS A 102 10.66 -6.36 -5.95
N TYR A 103 10.22 -5.11 -5.81
CA TYR A 103 9.14 -4.80 -4.89
C TYR A 103 7.81 -5.39 -5.38
N LEU A 104 7.51 -5.28 -6.68
CA LEU A 104 6.25 -5.76 -7.26
C LEU A 104 6.03 -7.27 -7.04
N LEU A 105 7.11 -8.06 -6.97
CA LEU A 105 7.01 -9.52 -6.81
C LEU A 105 6.56 -9.99 -5.42
N SER A 106 6.80 -9.22 -4.35
CA SER A 106 6.54 -9.72 -2.99
C SER A 106 6.38 -8.64 -1.91
N GLN A 107 6.79 -7.41 -2.17
CA GLN A 107 6.87 -6.35 -1.17
C GLN A 107 5.99 -5.15 -1.53
N CYS A 108 5.16 -5.26 -2.56
CA CYS A 108 4.23 -4.22 -2.99
C CYS A 108 2.82 -4.80 -3.00
N PHE A 109 1.87 -4.07 -2.44
CA PHE A 109 0.46 -4.43 -2.50
C PHE A 109 -0.42 -3.18 -2.54
N ILE A 110 -1.66 -3.38 -2.99
CA ILE A 110 -2.69 -2.34 -3.01
C ILE A 110 -3.51 -2.44 -1.73
N LEU A 111 -3.71 -1.33 -1.02
CA LEU A 111 -4.66 -1.25 0.09
C LEU A 111 -5.92 -0.51 -0.37
N VAL A 112 -7.00 -1.26 -0.56
CA VAL A 112 -8.31 -0.73 -0.90
C VAL A 112 -8.99 -0.25 0.39
N VAL A 113 -9.34 1.03 0.43
CA VAL A 113 -9.93 1.67 1.60
C VAL A 113 -11.37 2.13 1.34
N SER A 114 -12.26 1.84 2.29
CA SER A 114 -13.64 2.33 2.34
C SER A 114 -13.87 3.19 3.57
N ASP A 115 -14.63 4.28 3.42
CA ASP A 115 -15.10 5.08 4.55
C ASP A 115 -16.32 4.44 5.26
N GLY A 116 -16.93 3.41 4.67
CA GLY A 116 -18.03 2.64 5.24
C GLY A 116 -17.62 1.23 5.67
N ASP A 117 -18.54 0.52 6.34
CA ASP A 117 -18.33 -0.84 6.84
C ASP A 117 -18.44 -1.93 5.75
N VAL A 118 -18.76 -1.54 4.51
CA VAL A 118 -18.97 -2.41 3.36
C VAL A 118 -18.28 -1.81 2.11
N PHE A 119 -17.77 -2.66 1.22
CA PHE A 119 -17.34 -2.27 -0.12
C PHE A 119 -18.58 -2.07 -1.00
N GLY A 120 -19.24 -0.93 -0.89
CA GLY A 120 -20.41 -0.59 -1.70
C GLY A 120 -20.09 -0.09 -3.11
N GLY A 121 -18.85 -0.21 -3.59
CA GLY A 121 -18.40 0.36 -4.86
C GLY A 121 -17.82 -0.68 -5.82
N ASP A 122 -17.78 -0.32 -7.10
CA ASP A 122 -17.24 -1.18 -8.15
C ASP A 122 -15.71 -1.33 -8.00
N LEU A 123 -15.27 -2.53 -7.62
CA LEU A 123 -13.86 -2.90 -7.50
C LEU A 123 -13.28 -3.45 -8.81
N LYS A 124 -14.08 -3.63 -9.87
CA LYS A 124 -13.61 -4.27 -11.11
C LYS A 124 -12.40 -3.58 -11.71
N GLU A 125 -12.35 -2.25 -11.65
CA GLU A 125 -11.23 -1.49 -12.21
C GLU A 125 -9.92 -1.82 -11.48
N ILE A 126 -9.93 -1.78 -10.14
CA ILE A 126 -8.74 -2.09 -9.34
C ILE A 126 -8.42 -3.58 -9.35
N GLU A 127 -9.41 -4.46 -9.40
CA GLU A 127 -9.23 -5.90 -9.52
C GLU A 127 -8.53 -6.26 -10.82
N ASN A 128 -9.02 -5.76 -11.96
CA ASN A 128 -8.41 -5.99 -13.27
C ASN A 128 -6.99 -5.44 -13.32
N PHE A 129 -6.77 -4.25 -12.75
CA PHE A 129 -5.44 -3.66 -12.64
C PHE A 129 -4.50 -4.52 -11.78
N SER A 130 -4.95 -4.97 -10.62
CA SER A 130 -4.18 -5.81 -9.71
C SER A 130 -3.78 -7.13 -10.38
N ARG A 131 -4.68 -7.75 -11.15
CA ARG A 131 -4.40 -8.96 -11.93
C ARG A 131 -3.38 -8.73 -13.03
N LEU A 132 -3.50 -7.62 -13.77
CA LEU A 132 -2.57 -7.27 -14.85
C LEU A 132 -1.13 -7.12 -14.37
N TYR A 133 -0.94 -6.57 -13.17
CA TYR A 133 0.38 -6.33 -12.58
C TYR A 133 0.78 -7.36 -11.53
N HIS A 134 0.01 -8.44 -11.36
CA HIS A 134 0.19 -9.46 -10.33
C HIS A 134 0.37 -8.88 -8.92
N LEU A 135 -0.33 -7.77 -8.63
CA LEU A 135 -0.28 -7.11 -7.35
C LEU A 135 -1.35 -7.67 -6.41
N PRO A 136 -0.98 -8.16 -5.22
CA PRO A 136 -1.92 -8.42 -4.15
C PRO A 136 -2.70 -7.14 -3.83
N PHE A 137 -4.00 -7.27 -3.54
CA PHE A 137 -4.72 -6.20 -2.87
C PHE A 137 -5.41 -6.70 -1.60
N HIS A 138 -5.46 -5.80 -0.62
CA HIS A 138 -6.07 -6.03 0.67
C HIS A 138 -7.09 -4.93 0.94
N CYS A 139 -8.05 -5.28 1.78
CA CYS A 139 -9.17 -4.44 2.07
C CYS A 139 -9.09 -3.92 3.50
N ALA A 140 -9.36 -2.63 3.67
CA ALA A 140 -9.42 -1.99 4.96
C ALA A 140 -10.63 -1.06 5.05
N TYR A 141 -11.29 -1.11 6.21
CA TYR A 141 -12.51 -0.35 6.49
C TYR A 141 -12.24 0.61 7.63
N ARG A 142 -12.88 1.77 7.59
CA ARG A 142 -12.95 2.64 8.75
C ARG A 142 -14.03 2.16 9.69
N ARG A 143 -13.63 1.64 10.85
CA ARG A 143 -14.56 1.26 11.91
C ARG A 143 -14.40 2.16 13.13
N LYS A 144 -15.51 2.37 13.84
CA LYS A 144 -15.44 2.92 15.20
C LYS A 144 -14.79 1.86 16.10
N ASP A 145 -14.09 2.34 17.12
CA ASP A 145 -13.62 1.49 18.20
C ASP A 145 -14.79 0.64 18.74
N PRO A 146 -14.60 -0.66 19.05
CA PRO A 146 -15.60 -1.51 19.69
C PRO A 146 -16.26 -0.88 20.93
N GLU A 147 -15.53 -0.03 21.66
CA GLU A 147 -16.06 0.67 22.84
C GLU A 147 -16.89 1.92 22.48
N GLY A 148 -17.01 2.26 21.20
CA GLY A 148 -17.66 3.48 20.70
C GLY A 148 -16.93 4.77 21.08
N LYS A 149 -15.76 4.67 21.72
CA LYS A 149 -14.94 5.79 22.17
C LYS A 149 -13.80 6.02 21.18
N GLY A 150 -13.69 7.26 20.69
CA GLY A 150 -12.62 7.66 19.78
C GLY A 150 -13.04 7.82 18.32
N LEU A 151 -12.10 8.29 17.49
CA LEU A 151 -12.32 8.52 16.07
C LEU A 151 -12.33 7.20 15.30
N GLN A 152 -13.14 7.12 14.24
CA GLN A 152 -13.08 6.00 13.30
C GLN A 152 -11.68 5.91 12.69
N ARG A 153 -11.04 4.74 12.86
CA ARG A 153 -9.70 4.47 12.33
C ARG A 153 -9.77 3.41 11.24
N LEU A 154 -8.86 3.50 10.28
CA LEU A 154 -8.65 2.46 9.29
C LEU A 154 -8.20 1.17 9.99
N GLN A 155 -8.89 0.07 9.72
CA GLN A 155 -8.56 -1.26 10.23
C GLN A 155 -7.92 -2.07 9.10
N ILE A 156 -6.61 -2.32 9.20
CA ILE A 156 -5.92 -3.28 8.33
C ILE A 156 -5.88 -4.65 9.01
N PRO A 157 -5.79 -5.77 8.26
CA PRO A 157 -5.56 -7.08 8.85
C PRO A 157 -4.29 -7.07 9.72
N SER A 158 -4.39 -7.56 10.96
CA SER A 158 -3.30 -7.47 11.96
C SER A 158 -2.01 -8.17 11.55
N ASN A 159 -2.13 -9.25 10.77
CA ASN A 159 -1.00 -10.01 10.25
C ASN A 159 -0.41 -9.42 8.95
N LEU A 160 -1.05 -8.40 8.35
CA LEU A 160 -0.66 -7.92 7.03
C LEU A 160 0.80 -7.45 7.01
N MET A 161 1.19 -6.66 8.02
CA MET A 161 2.58 -6.18 8.11
C MET A 161 3.57 -7.29 8.42
N SER A 162 3.17 -8.34 9.15
CA SER A 162 4.05 -9.50 9.37
C SER A 162 4.37 -10.28 8.08
N ILE A 163 3.48 -10.21 7.08
CA ILE A 163 3.65 -10.87 5.78
C ILE A 163 4.59 -10.05 4.89
N TYR A 164 4.35 -8.75 4.75
CA TYR A 164 5.09 -7.88 3.82
C TYR A 164 6.37 -7.29 4.42
N CYS A 165 6.44 -7.18 5.75
CA CYS A 165 7.58 -6.68 6.51
C CYS A 165 8.03 -7.73 7.54
N PRO A 166 8.41 -8.96 7.14
CA PRO A 166 8.78 -10.01 8.08
C PRO A 166 10.07 -9.63 8.84
N PRO A 167 10.37 -10.30 9.96
CA PRO A 167 11.62 -10.11 10.69
C PRO A 167 12.85 -10.25 9.79
N ALA A 168 13.94 -9.59 10.15
CA ALA A 168 15.16 -9.66 9.35
C ALA A 168 15.77 -11.06 9.36
N GLY A 169 16.25 -11.48 8.18
CA GLY A 169 16.64 -12.87 7.92
C GLY A 169 15.47 -13.77 7.48
N SER A 170 14.23 -13.26 7.44
CA SER A 170 13.09 -13.94 6.83
C SER A 170 12.73 -13.28 5.51
N ASP A 171 12.56 -14.09 4.46
CA ASP A 171 12.06 -13.63 3.18
C ASP A 171 10.53 -13.61 3.16
N VAL A 172 9.97 -12.69 2.38
CA VAL A 172 8.53 -12.69 2.12
C VAL A 172 8.20 -13.92 1.28
N ASN A 173 7.41 -14.83 1.84
CA ASN A 173 7.03 -16.06 1.15
C ASN A 173 5.83 -15.81 0.22
N PRO A 174 6.00 -15.94 -1.13
CA PRO A 174 4.91 -15.71 -2.07
C PRO A 174 3.70 -16.64 -1.87
N PHE A 175 3.92 -17.85 -1.35
CA PHE A 175 2.84 -18.78 -1.02
C PHE A 175 2.01 -18.31 0.17
N VAL A 176 2.64 -17.62 1.14
CA VAL A 176 1.94 -17.02 2.28
C VAL A 176 1.09 -15.84 1.81
N ILE A 177 1.59 -15.03 0.88
CA ILE A 177 0.80 -13.97 0.23
C ILE A 177 -0.41 -14.58 -0.49
N ALA A 178 -0.19 -15.56 -1.37
CA ALA A 178 -1.25 -16.20 -2.14
C ALA A 178 -2.32 -16.84 -1.23
N ALA A 179 -1.91 -17.54 -0.16
CA ALA A 179 -2.84 -18.14 0.79
C ALA A 179 -3.67 -17.10 1.55
N ASN A 180 -3.08 -15.95 1.91
CA ASN A 180 -3.81 -14.86 2.56
C ASN A 180 -4.76 -14.13 1.60
N LEU A 181 -4.41 -14.01 0.32
CA LEU A 181 -5.30 -13.47 -0.70
C LEU A 181 -6.56 -14.33 -0.86
N VAL A 182 -6.40 -15.65 -1.02
CA VAL A 182 -7.54 -16.59 -1.16
C VAL A 182 -8.45 -16.55 0.07
N ARG A 183 -7.89 -16.47 1.29
CA ARG A 183 -8.69 -16.35 2.52
C ARG A 183 -9.49 -15.05 2.58
N ASN A 184 -8.91 -13.93 2.13
CA ASN A 184 -9.59 -12.63 2.11
C ASN A 184 -10.71 -12.59 1.07
N GLU A 185 -10.51 -13.19 -0.11
CA GLU A 185 -11.55 -13.34 -1.13
C GLU A 185 -12.74 -14.16 -0.59
N GLN A 186 -12.48 -15.27 0.10
CA GLN A 186 -13.52 -16.07 0.74
C GLN A 186 -14.28 -15.30 1.82
N ALA A 187 -13.56 -14.54 2.68
CA ALA A 187 -14.18 -13.72 3.71
C ALA A 187 -15.07 -12.59 3.13
N MET A 188 -14.64 -11.96 2.02
CA MET A 188 -15.43 -10.94 1.33
C MET A 188 -16.65 -11.51 0.61
N ALA A 189 -16.52 -12.70 0.01
CA ALA A 189 -17.65 -13.41 -0.58
C ALA A 189 -18.71 -13.78 0.47
N SER A 190 -18.28 -14.29 1.63
CA SER A 190 -19.19 -14.61 2.75
C SER A 190 -19.84 -13.37 3.38
N ALA A 191 -19.14 -12.23 3.45
CA ALA A 191 -19.70 -10.98 3.97
C ALA A 191 -20.76 -10.37 3.04
N SER A 192 -20.62 -10.57 1.73
CA SER A 192 -21.58 -10.07 0.73
C SER A 192 -22.89 -10.87 0.69
N GLN A 193 -22.86 -12.16 1.07
CA GLN A 193 -24.05 -13.02 1.11
C GLN A 193 -25.00 -12.67 2.27
N ASN A 194 -24.48 -12.18 3.39
CA ASN A 194 -25.28 -11.83 4.58
C ASN A 194 -26.02 -10.47 4.48
N ILE A 195 -25.90 -9.75 3.36
CA ILE A 195 -26.58 -8.46 3.13
C ILE A 195 -27.83 -8.64 2.25
N THR A 196 -28.01 -9.83 1.66
CA THR A 196 -29.12 -10.16 0.75
C THR A 196 -30.24 -11.00 1.37
N ASP A 197 -30.15 -11.34 2.67
CA ASP A 197 -31.18 -12.06 3.43
C ASP A 197 -31.89 -11.15 4.46
#